data_AF-A0A1F4QVZ3-F1
#
_entry.id   AF-A0A1F4QVZ3-F1
#
_cell.length_a   1.000
_cell.length_b   1.000
_cell.length_c   1.000
_cell.angle_alpha   90.00
_cell.angle_beta   90.00
_cell.angle_gamma   90.00
#
_symmetry.space_group_name_H-M   'P 1'
#
loop_
_entity.id
_entity.type
_entity.pdbx_description
1 polymer ?
#
loop_
_entity_poly.entity_id
_entity_poly.type
_entity_poly.pdbx_seq_one_letter_code
_entity_poly.pdbx_strand_id
1 'polypeptide(L)'
;MLAKPVPISSASQVTNVPSGDVEAINVQAAISELDTEKEAVANKSVDTALGTSDVLYPSQKAVKSYADSKLVGLLDYRGAYNASGNTYPASGGSGDAGAVLKGDMWVISVAGILSGAAIHIGDSLIANVDTPGQTAGNWNTLNANVAYVPEDQASKDASGGYAGLTALKLNLKNVLGTIINFFSTSSTAARTWTMPDKDGTVAMTSDITGANGYVFQTGGITLNGQIGVTVTHNKGDTSYLVKISPTGLTALGKVGDIAYVKSANTVVVYNSGQANLSADVELSAIA
;
A
#
# COMPACT_ATOMS: atom_id res chain seq x y z
N MET A 1 -95.56 -5.00 -33.95
CA MET A 1 -95.54 -6.42 -33.51
C MET A 1 -94.09 -6.83 -33.39
N LEU A 2 -93.58 -7.05 -32.17
CA LEU A 2 -92.26 -7.66 -32.02
C LEU A 2 -92.38 -9.13 -32.44
N ALA A 3 -91.57 -9.56 -33.41
CA ALA A 3 -91.49 -10.96 -33.79
C ALA A 3 -91.09 -11.77 -32.55
N LYS A 4 -91.91 -12.77 -32.21
CA LYS A 4 -91.62 -13.67 -31.09
C LYS A 4 -90.31 -14.40 -31.40
N PRO A 5 -89.33 -14.45 -30.48
CA PRO A 5 -88.08 -15.15 -30.72
C PRO A 5 -88.36 -16.60 -31.13
N VAL A 6 -87.73 -17.03 -32.23
CA VAL A 6 -87.82 -18.42 -32.71
C VAL A 6 -87.09 -19.30 -31.69
N PRO A 7 -87.74 -20.33 -31.11
CA PRO A 7 -87.07 -21.27 -30.23
C PRO A 7 -85.89 -21.93 -30.94
N ILE A 8 -84.77 -22.07 -30.24
CA ILE A 8 -83.62 -22.84 -30.72
C ILE A 8 -84.10 -24.29 -30.90
N SER A 9 -84.02 -24.80 -32.13
CA SER A 9 -84.62 -26.06 -32.57
C SER A 9 -83.59 -27.12 -32.98
N SER A 10 -82.30 -26.76 -33.08
CA SER A 10 -81.19 -27.69 -33.31
C SER A 10 -79.89 -27.19 -32.68
N ALA A 11 -78.97 -28.12 -32.39
CA ALA A 11 -77.64 -27.79 -31.84
C ALA A 11 -76.83 -26.85 -32.75
N SER A 12 -77.03 -26.94 -34.07
CA SER A 12 -76.41 -26.05 -35.07
C SER A 12 -76.83 -24.58 -34.96
N GLN A 13 -77.90 -24.27 -34.21
CA GLN A 13 -78.35 -22.91 -33.94
C GLN A 13 -77.74 -22.31 -32.65
N VAL A 14 -76.96 -23.09 -31.90
CA VAL A 14 -76.20 -22.62 -30.74
C VAL A 14 -74.87 -22.05 -31.25
N THR A 15 -74.77 -20.72 -31.30
CA THR A 15 -73.58 -20.03 -31.81
C THR A 15 -72.48 -19.82 -30.77
N ASN A 16 -72.77 -20.13 -29.50
CA ASN A 16 -71.79 -20.07 -28.41
C ASN A 16 -71.40 -21.50 -28.03
N VAL A 17 -70.36 -22.03 -28.66
CA VAL A 17 -69.78 -23.34 -28.32
C VAL A 17 -68.71 -23.11 -27.23
N PRO A 18 -68.82 -23.74 -26.05
CA PRO A 18 -67.76 -23.74 -25.05
C PRO A 18 -66.42 -24.23 -25.62
N SER A 19 -65.31 -23.81 -25.01
CA SER A 19 -63.98 -24.30 -25.37
C SER A 19 -63.86 -25.77 -24.96
N GLY A 20 -64.02 -26.69 -25.91
CA GLY A 20 -64.03 -28.14 -25.65
C GLY A 20 -64.84 -28.95 -26.64
N ASP A 21 -65.70 -28.29 -27.43
CA ASP A 21 -66.84 -28.90 -28.12
C ASP A 21 -67.83 -29.51 -27.11
N VAL A 22 -69.13 -29.52 -27.43
CA VAL A 22 -70.16 -30.05 -26.51
C VAL A 22 -70.41 -31.51 -26.85
N GLU A 23 -69.90 -32.44 -26.05
CA GLU A 23 -70.18 -33.88 -26.21
C GLU A 23 -71.57 -34.24 -25.64
N ALA A 24 -72.17 -33.34 -24.86
CA ALA A 24 -73.49 -33.54 -24.29
C ALA A 24 -74.63 -33.60 -25.33
N ILE A 25 -75.40 -34.69 -25.27
CA ILE A 25 -76.56 -34.96 -26.13
C ILE A 25 -77.88 -34.36 -25.62
N ASN A 26 -77.89 -33.70 -24.45
CA ASN A 26 -79.07 -33.06 -23.87
C ASN A 26 -78.69 -31.87 -22.98
N VAL A 27 -79.69 -31.04 -22.64
CA VAL A 27 -79.49 -29.80 -21.87
C VAL A 27 -78.87 -30.06 -20.49
N GLN A 28 -79.30 -31.11 -19.79
CA GLN A 28 -78.79 -31.40 -18.46
C GLN A 28 -77.32 -31.82 -18.48
N ALA A 29 -76.94 -32.65 -19.47
CA ALA A 29 -75.56 -33.05 -19.69
C ALA A 29 -74.69 -31.86 -20.10
N ALA A 30 -75.19 -30.96 -20.95
CA ALA A 30 -74.44 -29.79 -21.40
C ALA A 30 -74.16 -28.81 -20.24
N ILE A 31 -75.10 -28.68 -19.31
CA ILE A 31 -74.90 -27.90 -18.08
C ILE A 31 -73.83 -28.54 -17.19
N SER A 32 -73.84 -29.86 -17.02
CA SER A 32 -72.85 -30.58 -16.19
C SER A 32 -71.44 -30.57 -16.79
N GLU A 33 -71.33 -30.71 -18.10
CA GLU A 33 -70.07 -30.62 -18.84
C GLU A 33 -69.44 -29.23 -18.66
N LEU A 34 -70.21 -28.17 -18.93
CA LEU A 34 -69.76 -26.78 -18.72
C LEU A 34 -69.37 -26.48 -17.27
N ASP A 35 -70.07 -27.08 -16.29
CA ASP A 35 -69.76 -26.93 -14.86
C ASP A 35 -68.44 -27.62 -14.47
N THR A 36 -68.06 -28.68 -15.20
CA THR A 36 -66.84 -29.46 -15.00
C THR A 36 -65.62 -28.79 -15.64
N GLU A 37 -65.79 -28.20 -16.83
CA GLU A 37 -64.69 -27.59 -17.58
C GLU A 37 -64.31 -26.18 -17.09
N LYS A 38 -65.25 -25.46 -16.48
CA LYS A 38 -64.98 -24.10 -16.01
C LYS A 38 -64.03 -24.10 -14.81
N GLU A 39 -63.15 -23.09 -14.75
CA GLU A 39 -62.40 -22.81 -13.53
C GLU A 39 -63.35 -22.40 -12.40
N ALA A 40 -63.35 -23.16 -11.31
CA ALA A 40 -64.19 -22.88 -10.16
C ALA A 40 -63.68 -21.65 -9.38
N VAL A 41 -64.46 -20.56 -9.34
CA VAL A 41 -64.12 -19.33 -8.59
C VAL A 41 -63.75 -19.60 -7.13
N ALA A 42 -64.32 -20.64 -6.52
CA ALA A 42 -64.00 -21.08 -5.15
C ALA A 42 -62.54 -21.55 -4.98
N ASN A 43 -61.89 -22.00 -6.05
CA ASN A 43 -60.49 -22.46 -6.04
C ASN A 43 -59.49 -21.30 -6.24
N LYS A 44 -59.98 -20.08 -6.48
CA LYS A 44 -59.12 -18.90 -6.59
C LYS A 44 -58.54 -18.55 -5.22
N SER A 45 -57.23 -18.66 -5.08
CA SER A 45 -56.50 -18.30 -3.86
C SER A 45 -55.99 -16.86 -3.90
N VAL A 46 -56.14 -16.16 -2.77
CA VAL A 46 -55.50 -14.86 -2.50
C VAL A 46 -54.36 -14.98 -1.48
N ASP A 47 -54.03 -16.21 -1.07
CA ASP A 47 -52.94 -16.47 -0.14
C ASP A 47 -51.59 -16.15 -0.80
N THR A 48 -50.78 -15.36 -0.12
CA THR A 48 -49.44 -14.98 -0.56
C THR A 48 -48.40 -16.06 -0.26
N ALA A 49 -48.71 -17.04 0.59
CA ALA A 49 -47.90 -18.24 0.75
C ALA A 49 -48.29 -19.25 -0.35
N LEU A 50 -47.63 -19.18 -1.50
CA LEU A 50 -47.88 -20.15 -2.57
C LEU A 50 -47.56 -21.57 -2.07
N GLY A 51 -48.56 -22.44 -2.09
CA GLY A 51 -48.46 -23.85 -1.71
C GLY A 51 -48.21 -24.76 -2.91
N THR A 52 -48.31 -26.07 -2.70
CA THR A 52 -48.15 -27.12 -3.73
C THR A 52 -49.49 -27.74 -4.15
N SER A 53 -50.57 -26.96 -4.12
CA SER A 53 -51.92 -27.47 -4.42
C SER A 53 -52.11 -27.65 -5.93
N ASP A 54 -52.66 -28.80 -6.33
CA ASP A 54 -53.13 -29.04 -7.71
C ASP A 54 -54.57 -28.56 -7.96
N VAL A 55 -55.23 -28.03 -6.92
CA VAL A 55 -56.64 -27.59 -6.97
C VAL A 55 -56.76 -26.07 -6.96
N LEU A 56 -55.97 -25.40 -6.12
CA LEU A 56 -56.01 -23.95 -5.97
C LEU A 56 -55.14 -23.26 -7.01
N TYR A 57 -55.65 -22.19 -7.60
CA TYR A 57 -54.88 -21.31 -8.49
C TYR A 57 -54.73 -19.92 -7.86
N PRO A 58 -53.52 -19.36 -7.81
CA PRO A 58 -53.29 -18.07 -7.17
C PRO A 58 -53.77 -16.92 -8.04
N SER A 59 -54.30 -15.87 -7.42
CA SER A 59 -54.51 -14.59 -8.09
C SER A 59 -53.18 -13.93 -8.47
N GLN A 60 -53.17 -13.06 -9.49
CA GLN A 60 -51.98 -12.26 -9.84
C GLN A 60 -51.44 -11.47 -8.63
N LYS A 61 -52.32 -10.98 -7.76
CA LYS A 61 -51.94 -10.28 -6.53
C LYS A 61 -51.17 -11.20 -5.56
N ALA A 62 -51.66 -12.42 -5.37
CA ALA A 62 -50.98 -13.42 -4.53
C ALA A 62 -49.57 -13.74 -5.04
N VAL A 63 -49.46 -14.00 -6.35
CA VAL A 63 -48.16 -14.28 -7.00
C VAL A 63 -47.22 -13.09 -6.90
N LYS A 64 -47.71 -11.87 -7.17
CA LYS A 64 -46.90 -10.65 -7.07
C LYS A 64 -46.38 -10.45 -5.66
N SER A 65 -47.26 -10.49 -4.66
CA SER A 65 -46.86 -10.33 -3.26
C SER A 65 -45.87 -11.41 -2.81
N TYR A 66 -46.08 -12.66 -3.23
CA TYR A 66 -45.12 -13.73 -2.97
C TYR A 66 -43.75 -13.39 -3.56
N ALA A 67 -43.68 -13.07 -4.85
CA ALA A 67 -42.43 -12.75 -5.54
C ALA A 67 -41.73 -11.53 -4.93
N ASP A 68 -42.46 -10.43 -4.72
CA ASP A 68 -41.94 -9.21 -4.08
C ASP A 68 -41.35 -9.54 -2.69
N SER A 69 -42.03 -10.37 -1.89
CA SER A 69 -41.56 -10.77 -0.56
C SER A 69 -40.25 -11.56 -0.58
N LYS A 70 -39.96 -12.29 -1.66
CA LYS A 70 -38.71 -13.05 -1.83
C LYS A 70 -37.55 -12.18 -2.32
N LEU A 71 -37.85 -11.03 -2.90
CA LEU A 71 -36.87 -10.13 -3.49
C LEU A 71 -36.47 -8.97 -2.55
N VAL A 72 -37.07 -8.88 -1.36
CA VAL A 72 -36.75 -7.82 -0.39
C VAL A 72 -35.32 -7.94 0.13
N GLY A 73 -34.53 -6.88 -0.07
CA GLY A 73 -33.19 -6.75 0.50
C GLY A 73 -32.12 -7.62 -0.16
N LEU A 74 -32.40 -8.22 -1.32
CA LEU A 74 -31.36 -8.75 -2.19
C LEU A 74 -30.50 -7.58 -2.70
N LEU A 75 -29.20 -7.83 -2.91
CA LEU A 75 -28.34 -6.84 -3.53
C LEU A 75 -28.63 -6.76 -5.02
N ASP A 76 -29.05 -5.58 -5.49
CA ASP A 76 -29.31 -5.29 -6.90
C ASP A 76 -28.25 -4.30 -7.42
N TYR A 77 -27.41 -4.75 -8.36
CA TYR A 77 -26.38 -3.88 -8.93
C TYR A 77 -26.98 -2.90 -9.94
N ARG A 78 -26.97 -1.62 -9.57
CA ARG A 78 -27.56 -0.50 -10.33
C ARG A 78 -26.57 0.22 -11.25
N GLY A 79 -25.31 -0.22 -11.27
CA GLY A 79 -24.26 0.35 -12.12
C GLY A 79 -23.28 1.26 -11.39
N ALA A 80 -22.62 2.11 -12.17
CA ALA A 80 -21.62 3.06 -11.70
C ALA A 80 -22.25 4.34 -11.13
N TYR A 81 -21.69 4.88 -10.05
CA TYR A 81 -22.12 6.15 -9.45
C TYR A 81 -20.97 7.16 -9.33
N ASN A 82 -21.26 8.43 -9.65
CA ASN A 82 -20.34 9.54 -9.49
C ASN A 82 -20.64 10.27 -8.17
N ALA A 83 -19.77 10.11 -7.18
CA ALA A 83 -19.94 10.70 -5.85
C ALA A 83 -19.45 12.16 -5.74
N SER A 84 -18.89 12.76 -6.81
CA SER A 84 -18.30 14.10 -6.75
C SER A 84 -19.32 15.21 -6.46
N GLY A 85 -20.61 14.94 -6.66
CA GLY A 85 -21.71 15.87 -6.39
C GLY A 85 -22.10 16.04 -4.92
N ASN A 86 -21.50 15.28 -3.98
CA ASN A 86 -21.88 15.28 -2.55
C ASN A 86 -23.38 15.04 -2.30
N THR A 87 -23.95 14.14 -3.06
CA THR A 87 -25.32 13.66 -2.91
C THR A 87 -25.31 12.14 -3.00
N TYR A 88 -26.23 11.49 -2.30
CA TYR A 88 -26.56 10.10 -2.55
C TYR A 88 -27.48 9.98 -3.78
N PRO A 89 -27.54 8.80 -4.43
CA PRO A 89 -28.49 8.54 -5.51
C PRO A 89 -29.93 8.87 -5.10
N ALA A 90 -30.60 9.71 -5.89
CA ALA A 90 -32.04 10.02 -5.73
C ALA A 90 -32.93 9.25 -6.73
N SER A 91 -32.32 8.65 -7.75
CA SER A 91 -32.97 7.91 -8.83
C SER A 91 -32.02 6.86 -9.42
N GLY A 92 -32.52 6.00 -10.30
CA GLY A 92 -31.75 4.92 -10.92
C GLY A 92 -31.79 3.60 -10.13
N GLY A 93 -32.66 3.54 -9.12
CA GLY A 93 -32.91 2.32 -8.36
C GLY A 93 -33.77 1.30 -9.11
N SER A 94 -34.12 0.22 -8.41
CA SER A 94 -34.91 -0.90 -8.94
C SER A 94 -36.42 -0.69 -8.87
N GLY A 95 -36.89 0.33 -8.14
CA GLY A 95 -38.31 0.61 -7.96
C GLY A 95 -38.96 1.32 -9.14
N ASP A 96 -40.29 1.44 -9.05
CA ASP A 96 -41.11 2.15 -10.04
C ASP A 96 -40.57 3.56 -10.29
N ALA A 97 -40.53 3.96 -11.58
CA ALA A 97 -39.94 5.23 -12.04
C ALA A 97 -38.48 5.47 -11.59
N GLY A 98 -37.73 4.39 -11.27
CA GLY A 98 -36.34 4.47 -10.84
C GLY A 98 -36.16 4.85 -9.38
N ALA A 99 -37.20 4.67 -8.55
CA ALA A 99 -37.11 4.83 -7.10
C ALA A 99 -36.02 3.92 -6.52
N VAL A 100 -35.24 4.46 -5.57
CA VAL A 100 -34.22 3.70 -4.86
C VAL A 100 -34.86 2.84 -3.79
N LEU A 101 -34.68 1.53 -3.89
CA LEU A 101 -35.19 0.53 -2.95
C LEU A 101 -34.05 -0.07 -2.12
N LYS A 102 -34.41 -0.68 -1.00
CA LYS A 102 -33.46 -1.38 -0.13
C LYS A 102 -32.73 -2.48 -0.90
N GLY A 103 -31.40 -2.50 -0.77
CA GLY A 103 -30.54 -3.48 -1.45
C GLY A 103 -29.99 -2.99 -2.79
N ASP A 104 -30.49 -1.88 -3.33
CA ASP A 104 -29.87 -1.24 -4.49
C ASP A 104 -28.42 -0.86 -4.17
N MET A 105 -27.49 -1.32 -5.00
CA MET A 105 -26.06 -1.14 -4.87
C MET A 105 -25.47 -0.46 -6.10
N TRP A 106 -24.64 0.55 -5.88
CA TRP A 106 -23.80 1.17 -6.90
C TRP A 106 -22.33 0.94 -6.60
N VAL A 107 -21.52 0.84 -7.65
CA VAL A 107 -20.06 0.92 -7.54
C VAL A 107 -19.62 2.34 -7.86
N ILE A 108 -18.78 2.94 -7.03
CA ILE A 108 -18.32 4.30 -7.22
C ILE A 108 -17.33 4.36 -8.37
N SER A 109 -17.63 5.12 -9.42
CA SER A 109 -16.75 5.35 -10.57
C SER A 109 -15.94 6.65 -10.47
N VAL A 110 -16.41 7.60 -9.66
CA VAL A 110 -15.73 8.88 -9.42
C VAL A 110 -15.81 9.18 -7.93
N ALA A 111 -14.65 9.42 -7.32
CA ALA A 111 -14.52 9.71 -5.89
C ALA A 111 -15.22 11.03 -5.51
N GLY A 112 -15.53 11.17 -4.23
CA GLY A 112 -16.18 12.34 -3.68
C GLY A 112 -16.28 12.32 -2.17
N ILE A 113 -17.11 13.20 -1.63
CA ILE A 113 -17.45 13.24 -0.22
C ILE A 113 -18.96 13.07 -0.16
N LEU A 114 -19.47 12.16 0.67
CA LEU A 114 -20.92 11.98 0.91
C LEU A 114 -21.20 12.21 2.39
N SER A 115 -21.98 13.24 2.71
CA SER A 115 -22.34 13.58 4.09
C SER A 115 -21.13 13.70 5.05
N GLY A 116 -20.01 14.20 4.53
CA GLY A 116 -18.76 14.38 5.29
C GLY A 116 -17.82 13.17 5.30
N ALA A 117 -18.23 12.01 4.77
CA ALA A 117 -17.37 10.84 4.61
C ALA A 117 -16.68 10.85 3.24
N ALA A 118 -15.36 10.60 3.21
CA ALA A 118 -14.62 10.44 1.96
C ALA A 118 -14.98 9.10 1.30
N ILE A 119 -15.33 9.14 0.02
CA ILE A 119 -15.71 8.00 -0.80
C ILE A 119 -14.73 7.90 -1.97
N HIS A 120 -14.17 6.72 -2.19
CA HIS A 120 -13.16 6.46 -3.21
C HIS A 120 -13.74 5.68 -4.39
N ILE A 121 -13.03 5.73 -5.53
CA ILE A 121 -13.38 4.93 -6.70
C ILE A 121 -13.26 3.45 -6.32
N GLY A 122 -14.25 2.65 -6.71
CA GLY A 122 -14.34 1.22 -6.43
C GLY A 122 -15.20 0.88 -5.22
N ASP A 123 -15.43 1.83 -4.30
CA ASP A 123 -16.30 1.61 -3.14
C ASP A 123 -17.71 1.19 -3.59
N SER A 124 -18.42 0.45 -2.74
CA SER A 124 -19.83 0.10 -2.96
C SER A 124 -20.72 0.94 -2.06
N LEU A 125 -21.76 1.53 -2.65
CA LEU A 125 -22.79 2.30 -1.96
C LEU A 125 -24.10 1.53 -2.02
N ILE A 126 -24.72 1.24 -0.87
CA ILE A 126 -25.91 0.38 -0.76
C ILE A 126 -27.01 1.11 0.01
N ALA A 127 -28.25 1.05 -0.49
CA ALA A 127 -29.41 1.56 0.23
C ALA A 127 -29.89 0.57 1.31
N ASN A 128 -29.99 1.02 2.57
CA ASN A 128 -30.44 0.19 3.70
C ASN A 128 -31.96 0.15 3.88
N VAL A 129 -32.68 1.09 3.27
CA VAL A 129 -34.14 1.25 3.33
C VAL A 129 -34.67 1.68 1.97
N ASP A 130 -35.97 1.50 1.77
CA ASP A 130 -36.64 2.06 0.61
C ASP A 130 -36.71 3.59 0.71
N THR A 131 -36.52 4.26 -0.41
CA THR A 131 -36.49 5.73 -0.48
C THR A 131 -35.53 6.35 0.55
N PRO A 132 -34.23 5.96 0.54
CA PRO A 132 -33.27 6.34 1.60
C PRO A 132 -33.01 7.84 1.69
N GLY A 133 -33.30 8.60 0.62
CA GLY A 133 -33.08 10.04 0.57
C GLY A 133 -31.61 10.41 0.74
N GLN A 134 -31.34 11.58 1.31
CA GLN A 134 -29.98 12.09 1.54
C GLN A 134 -29.48 11.84 2.98
N THR A 135 -30.15 10.98 3.73
CA THR A 135 -29.83 10.70 5.14
C THR A 135 -28.73 9.66 5.24
N ALA A 136 -27.54 10.02 5.72
CA ALA A 136 -26.37 9.12 5.76
C ALA A 136 -26.62 7.76 6.42
N GLY A 137 -27.41 7.71 7.51
CA GLY A 137 -27.72 6.45 8.20
C GLY A 137 -28.53 5.44 7.38
N ASN A 138 -29.17 5.90 6.29
CA ASN A 138 -29.92 5.05 5.37
C ASN A 138 -29.03 4.42 4.28
N TRP A 139 -27.73 4.70 4.29
CA TRP A 139 -26.77 4.22 3.31
C TRP A 139 -25.66 3.43 3.99
N ASN A 140 -25.22 2.36 3.35
CA ASN A 140 -24.02 1.64 3.71
C ASN A 140 -22.95 1.89 2.65
N THR A 141 -21.70 2.06 3.11
CA THR A 141 -20.54 2.28 2.25
C THR A 141 -19.52 1.19 2.57
N LEU A 142 -19.31 0.27 1.63
CA LEU A 142 -18.25 -0.73 1.71
C LEU A 142 -17.05 -0.22 0.93
N ASN A 143 -15.93 -0.05 1.61
CA ASN A 143 -14.70 0.36 0.99
C ASN A 143 -14.10 -0.78 0.15
N ALA A 144 -13.73 -0.48 -1.10
CA ALA A 144 -12.96 -1.42 -1.92
C ALA A 144 -11.46 -1.32 -1.68
N ASN A 145 -11.02 -0.27 -0.99
CA ASN A 145 -9.66 -0.18 -0.50
C ASN A 145 -9.34 -1.39 0.39
N VAL A 146 -8.15 -1.95 0.19
CA VAL A 146 -7.52 -2.72 1.25
C VAL A 146 -7.45 -1.76 2.44
N ALA A 147 -8.14 -2.09 3.53
CA ALA A 147 -7.97 -1.34 4.77
C ALA A 147 -6.46 -1.21 5.03
N TYR A 148 -6.02 -0.16 5.73
CA TYR A 148 -4.65 -0.14 6.24
C TYR A 148 -4.38 -1.50 6.89
N VAL A 149 -3.56 -2.33 6.23
CA VAL A 149 -3.03 -3.55 6.83
C VAL A 149 -1.86 -3.01 7.61
N PRO A 150 -2.00 -2.74 8.93
CA PRO A 150 -0.83 -2.43 9.71
C PRO A 150 0.18 -3.51 9.41
N GLU A 151 1.38 -3.09 9.03
CA GLU A 151 2.53 -3.98 8.99
C GLU A 151 2.53 -4.77 10.31
N ASP A 152 2.64 -6.11 10.18
CA ASP A 152 2.53 -7.02 11.31
C ASP A 152 3.43 -6.52 12.45
N GLN A 153 2.84 -6.23 13.61
CA GLN A 153 3.56 -5.68 14.75
C GLN A 153 4.62 -6.65 15.27
N ALA A 154 4.47 -7.95 14.99
CA ALA A 154 5.53 -8.93 15.25
C ALA A 154 6.78 -8.70 14.37
N SER A 155 6.65 -7.96 13.27
CA SER A 155 7.73 -7.56 12.37
C SER A 155 8.36 -6.20 12.74
N LYS A 156 7.95 -5.55 13.85
CA LYS A 156 8.57 -4.31 14.37
C LYS A 156 9.47 -4.56 15.57
N ASP A 157 10.64 -3.90 15.60
CA ASP A 157 11.49 -3.89 16.77
C ASP A 157 10.89 -3.00 17.86
N ALA A 158 11.40 -3.14 19.09
CA ALA A 158 10.93 -2.40 20.26
C ALA A 158 11.15 -0.87 20.16
N SER A 159 11.85 -0.36 19.14
CA SER A 159 12.08 1.06 18.88
C SER A 159 11.17 1.65 17.80
N GLY A 160 10.22 0.86 17.27
CA GLY A 160 9.34 1.29 16.18
C GLY A 160 10.00 1.25 14.79
N GLY A 161 11.20 0.66 14.69
CA GLY A 161 11.83 0.24 13.44
C GLY A 161 11.44 -1.20 13.07
N TYR A 162 12.05 -1.75 12.03
CA TYR A 162 11.86 -3.16 11.64
C TYR A 162 12.51 -4.10 12.68
N ALA A 163 11.77 -5.13 13.12
CA ALA A 163 12.27 -6.18 14.01
C ALA A 163 13.47 -6.87 13.37
N GLY A 164 14.68 -6.58 13.87
CA GLY A 164 15.86 -7.34 13.51
C GLY A 164 16.43 -7.02 12.13
N LEU A 165 16.94 -5.81 11.94
CA LEU A 165 18.09 -5.63 11.03
C LEU A 165 19.41 -6.10 11.67
N THR A 166 19.36 -7.13 12.51
CA THR A 166 20.46 -8.06 12.69
C THR A 166 20.57 -8.86 11.38
N ALA A 167 21.67 -8.65 10.64
CA ALA A 167 21.87 -9.14 9.26
C ALA A 167 21.17 -8.33 8.14
N LEU A 168 21.12 -7.00 8.25
CA LEU A 168 21.02 -6.14 7.06
C LEU A 168 22.07 -6.57 6.02
N LYS A 169 21.65 -7.29 4.97
CA LYS A 169 22.52 -7.64 3.86
C LYS A 169 22.54 -6.49 2.86
N LEU A 170 23.56 -5.63 2.95
CA LEU A 170 23.90 -4.74 1.83
C LEU A 170 24.39 -5.62 0.67
N ASN A 171 23.51 -5.90 -0.29
CA ASN A 171 23.86 -6.70 -1.46
C ASN A 171 24.69 -5.86 -2.44
N LEU A 172 26.01 -5.87 -2.26
CA LEU A 172 26.95 -5.34 -3.24
C LEU A 172 27.13 -6.39 -4.36
N LYS A 173 26.29 -6.28 -5.38
CA LYS A 173 26.38 -7.13 -6.58
C LYS A 173 27.33 -6.50 -7.60
N ASN A 174 28.07 -7.32 -8.34
CA ASN A 174 28.66 -6.89 -9.61
C ASN A 174 27.52 -6.61 -10.63
N VAL A 175 27.84 -5.94 -11.74
CA VAL A 175 26.87 -5.60 -12.81
C VAL A 175 26.08 -6.82 -13.31
N LEU A 176 26.68 -8.02 -13.28
CA LEU A 176 26.06 -9.28 -13.70
C LEU A 176 25.27 -10.00 -12.59
N GLY A 177 25.30 -9.51 -11.34
CA GLY A 177 24.51 -10.05 -10.23
C GLY A 177 24.96 -11.41 -9.70
N THR A 178 26.14 -11.90 -10.06
CA THR A 178 26.59 -13.29 -9.85
C THR A 178 27.40 -13.51 -8.58
N ILE A 179 27.87 -12.45 -7.92
CA ILE A 179 28.66 -12.54 -6.68
C ILE A 179 28.01 -11.67 -5.61
N ILE A 180 27.90 -12.21 -4.39
CA ILE A 180 27.43 -11.48 -3.20
C ILE A 180 28.62 -11.39 -2.23
N ASN A 181 29.18 -10.19 -2.06
CA ASN A 181 30.22 -9.95 -1.06
C ASN A 181 29.57 -9.69 0.31
N PHE A 182 29.83 -10.54 1.30
CA PHE A 182 29.34 -10.34 2.67
C PHE A 182 30.40 -9.62 3.52
N PHE A 183 29.99 -8.58 4.25
CA PHE A 183 30.74 -8.13 5.44
C PHE A 183 30.27 -8.94 6.65
N SER A 184 31.13 -9.80 7.20
CA SER A 184 30.87 -10.54 8.44
C SER A 184 31.51 -9.82 9.62
N THR A 185 30.76 -9.61 10.71
CA THR A 185 31.28 -8.99 11.94
C THR A 185 30.89 -9.83 13.16
N SER A 186 31.78 -9.93 14.15
CA SER A 186 31.56 -10.59 15.43
C SER A 186 31.33 -9.60 16.58
N SER A 187 30.92 -8.36 16.28
CA SER A 187 30.82 -7.30 17.28
C SER A 187 29.69 -7.55 18.29
N THR A 188 30.01 -7.49 19.58
CA THR A 188 29.05 -7.59 20.69
C THR A 188 28.53 -6.23 21.17
N ALA A 189 28.88 -5.14 20.46
CA ALA A 189 28.42 -3.78 20.71
C ALA A 189 28.34 -2.96 19.41
N ALA A 190 27.66 -1.80 19.45
CA ALA A 190 27.54 -0.89 18.32
C ALA A 190 28.92 -0.39 17.82
N ARG A 191 29.10 -0.33 16.50
CA ARG A 191 30.31 0.13 15.82
C ARG A 191 29.91 1.01 14.63
N THR A 192 30.60 2.13 14.43
CA THR A 192 30.47 2.94 13.21
C THR A 192 31.44 2.41 12.17
N TRP A 193 30.93 2.05 10.98
CA TRP A 193 31.76 1.66 9.84
C TRP A 193 31.81 2.81 8.84
N THR A 194 32.98 3.42 8.67
CA THR A 194 33.22 4.50 7.71
C THR A 194 33.80 3.92 6.43
N MET A 195 33.15 4.15 5.30
CA MET A 195 33.66 3.81 3.97
C MET A 195 34.37 5.02 3.34
N PRO A 196 35.40 4.82 2.49
CA PRO A 196 36.05 5.91 1.78
C PRO A 196 35.07 6.67 0.88
N ASP A 197 35.29 7.98 0.72
CA ASP A 197 34.61 8.78 -0.28
C ASP A 197 35.12 8.48 -1.71
N LYS A 198 34.58 9.18 -2.72
CA LYS A 198 34.96 9.01 -4.13
C LYS A 198 36.44 9.28 -4.42
N ASP A 199 37.12 10.01 -3.53
CA ASP A 199 38.53 10.36 -3.65
C ASP A 199 39.41 9.45 -2.78
N GLY A 200 38.82 8.42 -2.14
CA GLY A 200 39.53 7.46 -1.29
C GLY A 200 39.72 7.91 0.15
N THR A 201 39.12 9.04 0.55
CA THR A 201 39.29 9.60 1.90
C THR A 201 38.41 8.86 2.89
N VAL A 202 39.03 8.20 3.87
CA VAL A 202 38.32 7.65 5.03
C VAL A 202 38.32 8.70 6.14
N ALA A 203 37.16 9.01 6.70
CA ALA A 203 36.96 10.18 7.58
C ALA A 203 37.74 10.16 8.91
N MET A 204 38.51 9.12 9.22
CA MET A 204 39.34 9.01 10.42
C MET A 204 40.64 8.29 10.07
N THR A 205 41.66 9.01 9.59
CA THR A 205 43.01 8.46 9.41
C THR A 205 43.63 7.95 10.71
N SER A 206 43.07 8.33 11.86
CA SER A 206 43.39 7.80 13.19
C SER A 206 43.16 6.30 13.32
N ASP A 207 42.28 5.72 12.50
CA ASP A 207 41.95 4.29 12.53
C ASP A 207 42.86 3.46 11.60
N ILE A 208 43.77 4.12 10.85
CA ILE A 208 44.82 3.50 10.03
C ILE A 208 46.15 3.62 10.77
N THR A 209 46.19 3.14 12.02
CA THR A 209 47.41 3.10 12.82
C THR A 209 48.34 2.01 12.27
N GLY A 210 49.55 2.38 11.84
CA GLY A 210 50.60 1.41 11.46
C GLY A 210 50.82 1.17 9.97
N ALA A 211 50.32 2.03 9.07
CA ALA A 211 50.74 1.98 7.67
C ALA A 211 52.17 2.54 7.52
N ASN A 212 53.01 1.87 6.72
CA ASN A 212 54.37 2.32 6.40
C ASN A 212 54.35 3.78 5.93
N GLY A 213 55.10 4.65 6.62
CA GLY A 213 55.16 6.07 6.26
C GLY A 213 54.01 6.92 6.79
N TYR A 214 53.20 6.43 7.74
CA TYR A 214 52.22 7.26 8.45
C TYR A 214 52.94 8.44 9.12
N VAL A 215 52.72 9.65 8.60
CA VAL A 215 53.24 10.90 9.16
C VAL A 215 52.42 11.26 10.39
N PHE A 216 53.05 11.21 11.56
CA PHE A 216 52.38 11.47 12.83
C PHE A 216 52.73 12.85 13.41
N GLN A 217 53.74 13.54 12.86
CA GLN A 217 54.08 14.92 13.21
C GLN A 217 54.67 15.64 12.01
N THR A 218 54.21 16.87 11.76
CA THR A 218 54.84 17.81 10.84
C THR A 218 54.83 19.23 11.43
N GLY A 219 55.70 20.10 10.94
CA GLY A 219 55.70 21.52 11.32
C GLY A 219 56.94 22.26 10.85
N GLY A 220 56.87 23.58 10.89
CA GLY A 220 58.03 24.45 10.68
C GLY A 220 58.91 24.49 11.93
N ILE A 221 60.22 24.34 11.76
CA ILE A 221 61.25 24.45 12.79
C ILE A 221 62.29 25.49 12.37
N THR A 222 63.00 26.03 13.35
CA THR A 222 64.17 26.89 13.10
C THR A 222 65.41 26.15 13.58
N LEU A 223 66.25 25.74 12.63
CA LEU A 223 67.53 25.09 12.91
C LEU A 223 68.47 26.10 13.59
N ASN A 224 69.01 25.72 14.75
CA ASN A 224 69.78 26.62 15.61
C ASN A 224 71.27 26.26 15.66
N GLY A 225 71.82 25.79 14.54
CA GLY A 225 73.20 25.33 14.46
C GLY A 225 73.46 24.14 15.38
N GLN A 226 74.60 24.20 16.09
CA GLN A 226 75.01 23.17 17.05
C GLN A 226 74.22 23.19 18.37
N ILE A 227 73.45 24.24 18.67
CA ILE A 227 72.59 24.29 19.87
C ILE A 227 71.42 23.31 19.71
N GLY A 228 70.98 23.08 18.47
CA GLY A 228 69.88 22.18 18.13
C GLY A 228 68.49 22.76 18.40
N VAL A 229 67.48 22.11 17.85
CA VAL A 229 66.06 22.42 18.05
C VAL A 229 65.29 21.16 18.41
N THR A 230 64.52 21.22 19.50
CA THR A 230 63.70 20.10 19.96
C THR A 230 62.33 20.14 19.31
N VAL A 231 61.96 19.03 18.66
CA VAL A 231 60.61 18.77 18.16
C VAL A 231 59.96 17.75 19.07
N THR A 232 58.85 18.13 19.69
CA THR A 232 58.08 17.24 20.57
C THR A 232 56.99 16.53 19.78
N HIS A 233 56.81 15.24 20.03
CA HIS A 233 55.79 14.38 19.44
C HIS A 233 55.29 13.36 20.48
N ASN A 234 54.15 12.71 20.24
CA ASN A 234 53.52 11.80 21.21
C ASN A 234 53.61 10.31 20.79
N LYS A 235 54.74 9.89 20.22
CA LYS A 235 54.88 8.53 19.68
C LYS A 235 55.17 7.48 20.76
N GLY A 236 55.91 7.84 21.81
CA GLY A 236 56.25 6.95 22.93
C GLY A 236 57.42 6.00 22.67
N ASP A 237 58.08 6.05 21.51
CA ASP A 237 59.23 5.21 21.14
C ASP A 237 60.21 5.94 20.20
N THR A 238 61.38 5.36 19.92
CA THR A 238 62.39 5.90 18.98
C THR A 238 62.31 5.32 17.57
N SER A 239 61.29 4.50 17.30
CA SER A 239 61.08 3.75 16.04
C SER A 239 60.30 4.59 15.03
N TYR A 240 60.88 5.73 14.66
CA TYR A 240 60.38 6.62 13.62
C TYR A 240 61.49 7.10 12.68
N LEU A 241 61.07 7.52 11.49
CA LEU A 241 61.88 8.22 10.52
C LEU A 241 61.80 9.72 10.79
N VAL A 242 62.91 10.42 10.55
CA VAL A 242 63.02 11.88 10.68
C VAL A 242 63.43 12.41 9.32
N LYS A 243 62.65 13.33 8.77
CA LYS A 243 63.00 14.05 7.56
C LYS A 243 63.00 15.54 7.86
N ILE A 244 64.10 16.19 7.51
CA ILE A 244 64.30 17.63 7.68
C ILE A 244 64.52 18.22 6.30
N SER A 245 63.69 19.20 5.95
CA SER A 245 63.73 19.89 4.67
C SER A 245 64.00 21.38 4.92
N PRO A 246 65.26 21.84 4.86
CA PRO A 246 65.60 23.25 5.00
C PRO A 246 64.87 24.11 3.97
N THR A 247 64.33 25.25 4.42
CA THR A 247 63.58 26.21 3.59
C THR A 247 64.23 27.59 3.68
N GLY A 248 64.01 28.45 2.66
CA GLY A 248 64.46 29.84 2.72
C GLY A 248 65.97 30.07 2.60
N LEU A 249 66.71 29.15 1.96
CA LEU A 249 68.14 29.35 1.67
C LEU A 249 68.34 30.50 0.66
N THR A 250 68.66 31.69 1.15
CA THR A 250 69.19 32.76 0.30
C THR A 250 70.65 32.46 -0.05
N ALA A 251 71.16 33.04 -1.14
CA ALA A 251 72.37 32.64 -1.87
C ALA A 251 73.71 32.57 -1.06
N LEU A 252 73.70 32.82 0.25
CA LEU A 252 74.86 32.78 1.14
C LEU A 252 74.70 31.90 2.40
N GLY A 253 73.53 31.30 2.65
CA GLY A 253 73.32 30.41 3.80
C GLY A 253 73.67 28.94 3.49
N LYS A 254 74.54 28.31 4.28
CA LYS A 254 74.79 26.86 4.20
C LYS A 254 74.07 26.16 5.35
N VAL A 255 73.27 25.14 5.06
CA VAL A 255 72.65 24.25 6.07
C VAL A 255 73.72 23.48 6.84
N GLY A 256 74.78 23.08 6.13
CA GLY A 256 75.72 22.07 6.62
C GLY A 256 75.10 20.68 6.66
N ASP A 257 75.72 19.79 7.40
CA ASP A 257 75.21 18.46 7.69
C ASP A 257 74.09 18.56 8.72
N ILE A 258 73.03 17.78 8.53
CA ILE A 258 71.94 17.64 9.48
C ILE A 258 72.17 16.37 10.29
N ALA A 259 72.16 16.51 11.61
CA ALA A 259 72.19 15.40 12.54
C ALA A 259 70.96 15.47 13.45
N TYR A 260 70.48 14.33 13.92
CA TYR A 260 69.36 14.31 14.85
C TYR A 260 69.52 13.21 15.90
N VAL A 261 68.98 13.47 17.09
CA VAL A 261 68.98 12.53 18.20
C VAL A 261 67.53 12.24 18.58
N LYS A 262 67.12 10.98 18.43
CA LYS A 262 65.76 10.53 18.71
C LYS A 262 65.61 10.12 20.18
N SER A 263 64.48 10.50 20.76
CA SER A 263 63.97 10.06 22.06
C SER A 263 62.50 9.63 21.91
N ALA A 264 61.91 9.04 22.95
CA ALA A 264 60.56 8.46 22.90
C ALA A 264 59.47 9.45 22.44
N ASN A 265 59.58 10.71 22.85
CA ASN A 265 58.60 11.76 22.55
C ASN A 265 59.23 13.04 21.99
N THR A 266 60.53 13.01 21.68
CA THR A 266 61.22 14.17 21.13
C THR A 266 62.27 13.73 20.13
N VAL A 267 62.55 14.59 19.16
CA VAL A 267 63.80 14.56 18.39
C VAL A 267 64.49 15.91 18.53
N VAL A 268 65.79 15.91 18.75
CA VAL A 268 66.59 17.13 18.69
C VAL A 268 67.34 17.15 17.37
N VAL A 269 67.16 18.21 16.59
CA VAL A 269 67.74 18.38 15.25
C VAL A 269 68.85 19.41 15.31
N TYR A 270 70.02 19.07 14.81
CA TYR A 270 71.21 19.90 14.75
C TYR A 270 71.60 20.14 13.29
N ASN A 271 72.25 21.26 13.03
CA ASN A 271 72.88 21.52 11.73
C ASN A 271 74.29 22.09 11.91
N SER A 272 75.24 21.68 11.07
CA SER A 272 76.64 22.16 11.15
C SER A 272 76.89 23.50 10.45
N GLY A 273 75.89 24.03 9.76
CA GLY A 273 75.92 25.33 9.11
C GLY A 273 75.37 26.46 9.97
N GLN A 274 74.76 27.46 9.31
CA GLN A 274 74.27 28.67 9.97
C GLN A 274 73.07 28.39 10.88
N ALA A 275 73.03 29.04 12.04
CA ALA A 275 71.86 29.05 12.92
C ALA A 275 70.75 29.98 12.40
N ASN A 276 69.56 29.84 12.97
CA ASN A 276 68.33 30.57 12.61
C ASN A 276 67.87 30.31 11.18
N LEU A 277 68.03 29.08 10.70
CA LEU A 277 67.57 28.68 9.38
C LEU A 277 66.20 28.00 9.46
N SER A 278 65.23 28.42 8.67
CA SER A 278 63.94 27.76 8.59
C SER A 278 64.05 26.38 7.96
N ALA A 279 63.29 25.41 8.47
CA ALA A 279 63.16 24.09 7.88
C ALA A 279 61.80 23.49 8.24
N ASP A 280 61.33 22.54 7.44
CA ASP A 280 60.17 21.73 7.80
C ASP A 280 60.63 20.37 8.33
N VAL A 281 60.00 19.91 9.41
CA VAL A 281 60.18 18.57 9.96
C VAL A 281 58.99 17.69 9.60
N GLU A 282 59.28 16.43 9.29
CA GLU A 282 58.29 15.37 9.10
C GLU A 282 58.78 14.14 9.87
N LEU A 283 57.93 13.63 10.76
CA LEU A 283 58.17 12.41 11.51
C LEU A 283 57.15 11.35 11.11
N SER A 284 57.64 10.18 10.70
CA SER A 284 56.79 9.09 10.19
C SER A 284 57.13 7.74 10.80
N ALA A 285 56.11 6.87 10.90
CA ALA A 285 56.28 5.53 11.44
C ALA A 285 57.21 4.70 10.55
N ILE A 286 58.09 3.91 11.18
CA ILE A 286 58.88 2.88 10.49
C ILE A 286 57.94 1.72 10.14
N ALA A 287 58.21 1.10 8.98
CA ALA A 287 57.57 -0.11 8.52
C ALA A 287 57.85 -1.33 9.40
#